data_AF-A0A7X9JV58-F1
#
_entry.id   AF-A0A7X9JV58-F1
#
_cell.length_a   1.000
_cell.length_b   1.000
_cell.length_c   1.000
_cell.angle_alpha   90.00
_cell.angle_beta   90.00
_cell.angle_gamma   90.00
#
_symmetry.space_group_name_H-M   'P 1'
#
loop_
_entity.id
_entity.type
_entity.pdbx_description
1 polymer ?
#
loop_
_entity_poly.entity_id
_entity_poly.type
_entity_poly.pdbx_seq_one_letter_code
_entity_poly.pdbx_strand_id
1 'polypeptide(L)'
;MAELTEETTAYIEKAERAFTDLFEKAKAKNELHFALCLAPEFRGEQGPGWCTWEETNRAFDEYTEFINQKPTTSFTVRVALSFYCHLAEASGFYETPKNLLRVAGGEEHRLWPFLELNKKHSQTGEVVTPNANRVFKDLIGHAETLGMHELSEVLRDAFDPDIRNGYAHADYIIWGDGLRLRRQAGGFPKIIKWDEFDQKLLRAINFYHLIRELIKESISSYCPAKEVVGSFGKGQPAFQWRIAFDKSTGAFSISSSSPGL
;
A
#
# COMPACT_ATOMS: atom_id res chain seq x y z
N MET A 1 -20.74 5.31 -10.42
CA MET A 1 -20.13 3.98 -10.18
C MET A 1 -21.25 2.96 -10.03
N ALA A 2 -20.98 1.69 -10.33
CA ALA A 2 -21.90 0.58 -10.07
C ALA A 2 -22.16 0.43 -8.56
N GLU A 3 -23.31 -0.12 -8.17
CA GLU A 3 -23.55 -0.51 -6.78
C GLU A 3 -22.56 -1.61 -6.35
N LEU A 4 -22.15 -1.59 -5.09
CA LEU A 4 -21.27 -2.62 -4.53
C LEU A 4 -22.03 -3.94 -4.47
N THR A 5 -21.39 -5.03 -4.92
CA THR A 5 -21.92 -6.36 -4.69
C THR A 5 -21.72 -6.78 -3.23
N GLU A 6 -22.46 -7.78 -2.78
CA GLU A 6 -22.29 -8.39 -1.45
C GLU A 6 -20.84 -8.89 -1.26
N GLU A 7 -20.26 -9.52 -2.28
CA GLU A 7 -18.87 -10.00 -2.24
C GLU A 7 -17.86 -8.86 -2.08
N THR A 8 -18.05 -7.75 -2.79
CA THR A 8 -17.18 -6.58 -2.66
C THR A 8 -17.35 -5.90 -1.31
N THR A 9 -18.58 -5.83 -0.79
CA THR A 9 -18.86 -5.30 0.55
C THR A 9 -18.17 -6.14 1.62
N ALA A 10 -18.32 -7.47 1.56
CA ALA A 10 -17.67 -8.40 2.48
C ALA A 10 -16.13 -8.31 2.41
N TYR A 11 -15.56 -8.09 1.22
CA TYR A 11 -14.13 -7.84 1.06
C TYR A 11 -13.69 -6.56 1.79
N ILE A 12 -14.43 -5.45 1.60
CA ILE A 12 -14.10 -4.16 2.22
C ILE A 12 -14.15 -4.26 3.74
N GLU A 13 -15.20 -4.86 4.30
CA GLU A 13 -15.34 -5.06 5.75
C GLU A 13 -14.22 -5.97 6.31
N LYS A 14 -13.82 -7.01 5.57
CA LYS A 14 -12.68 -7.85 5.96
C LYS A 14 -11.38 -7.05 5.93
N ALA A 15 -11.17 -6.22 4.90
CA ALA A 15 -10.01 -5.37 4.80
C ALA A 15 -9.92 -4.40 5.98
N GLU A 16 -11.04 -3.76 6.34
CA GLU A 16 -11.12 -2.83 7.48
C GLU A 16 -10.69 -3.51 8.78
N ARG A 17 -11.26 -4.68 9.11
CA ARG A 17 -10.89 -5.43 10.31
C ARG A 17 -9.42 -5.86 10.28
N ALA A 18 -8.96 -6.43 9.17
CA ALA A 18 -7.62 -6.97 9.05
C ALA A 18 -6.52 -5.90 9.14
N PHE A 19 -6.72 -4.74 8.52
CA PHE A 19 -5.79 -3.63 8.63
C PHE A 19 -5.86 -2.93 9.99
N THR A 20 -7.05 -2.76 10.57
CA THR A 20 -7.18 -2.22 11.92
C THR A 20 -6.41 -3.08 12.93
N ASP A 21 -6.59 -4.41 12.87
CA ASP A 21 -5.86 -5.35 13.71
C ASP A 21 -4.33 -5.25 13.52
N LEU A 22 -3.85 -5.09 12.28
CA LEU A 22 -2.43 -4.87 12.00
C LEU A 22 -1.89 -3.59 12.68
N PHE A 23 -2.60 -2.48 12.52
CA PHE A 23 -2.20 -1.19 13.09
C PHE A 23 -2.20 -1.26 14.62
N GLU A 24 -3.23 -1.83 15.22
CA GLU A 24 -3.34 -2.00 16.67
C GLU A 24 -2.24 -2.90 17.23
N LYS A 25 -1.99 -4.05 16.60
CA LYS A 25 -0.90 -4.97 17.00
C LYS A 25 0.46 -4.30 16.91
N ALA A 26 0.75 -3.61 15.81
CA ALA A 26 2.02 -2.92 15.64
C ALA A 26 2.21 -1.81 16.69
N LYS A 27 1.18 -0.97 16.91
CA LYS A 27 1.19 0.08 17.92
C LYS A 27 1.40 -0.47 19.33
N ALA A 28 0.65 -1.52 19.70
CA ALA A 28 0.76 -2.16 20.99
C ALA A 28 2.12 -2.84 21.21
N LYS A 29 2.74 -3.36 20.14
CA LYS A 29 4.03 -4.04 20.20
C LYS A 29 5.20 -3.08 20.40
N ASN A 30 5.23 -1.98 19.65
CA ASN A 30 6.25 -0.95 19.80
C ASN A 30 5.78 0.39 19.21
N GLU A 31 5.38 1.31 20.08
CA GLU A 31 4.77 2.58 19.66
C GLU A 31 5.73 3.50 18.91
N LEU A 32 7.02 3.52 19.27
CA LEU A 32 8.03 4.31 18.56
C LEU A 32 8.21 3.81 17.12
N HIS A 33 8.41 2.50 16.95
CA HIS A 33 8.56 1.94 15.60
C HIS A 33 7.26 1.97 14.80
N PHE A 34 6.11 1.82 15.44
CA PHE A 34 4.81 2.05 14.81
C PHE A 34 4.71 3.49 14.26
N ALA A 35 5.09 4.51 15.05
CA ALA A 35 5.08 5.89 14.58
C ALA A 35 6.01 6.11 13.37
N LEU A 36 7.18 5.47 13.34
CA LEU A 36 8.07 5.50 12.17
C LEU A 36 7.43 4.91 10.91
N CYS A 37 6.54 3.91 11.05
CA CYS A 37 5.84 3.31 9.91
C CYS A 37 4.84 4.26 9.23
N LEU A 38 4.38 5.30 9.94
CA LEU A 38 3.37 6.24 9.46
C LEU A 38 3.94 7.29 8.48
N ALA A 39 5.27 7.39 8.38
CA ALA A 39 5.96 8.26 7.44
C ALA A 39 6.70 7.39 6.40
N PRO A 40 5.99 6.85 5.38
CA PRO A 40 6.61 6.05 4.34
C PRO A 40 7.68 6.86 3.59
N GLU A 41 8.74 6.18 3.16
CA GLU A 41 9.88 6.78 2.48
C GLU A 41 10.58 7.92 3.25
N PHE A 42 10.51 7.95 4.58
CA PHE A 42 11.32 8.84 5.42
C PHE A 42 12.81 8.47 5.33
N ARG A 43 13.45 8.88 4.24
CA ARG A 43 14.80 8.47 3.83
C ARG A 43 15.75 9.68 3.85
N GLY A 44 16.02 10.25 5.02
CA GLY A 44 17.09 11.23 5.22
C GLY A 44 17.17 12.32 4.14
N GLU A 45 18.29 12.37 3.41
CA GLU A 45 18.65 13.39 2.39
C GLU A 45 17.78 13.32 1.12
N GLN A 46 16.47 13.50 1.27
CA GLN A 46 15.55 13.72 0.17
C GLN A 46 15.03 15.16 0.23
N GLY A 47 15.30 15.90 -0.84
CA GLY A 47 14.73 17.24 -0.99
C GLY A 47 13.21 17.19 -1.24
N PRO A 48 12.53 18.34 -1.20
CA PRO A 48 11.13 18.44 -1.62
C PRO A 48 10.91 17.84 -3.01
N GLY A 49 9.81 17.09 -3.19
CA GLY A 49 9.43 16.49 -4.47
C GLY A 49 9.96 15.08 -4.74
N TRP A 50 10.61 14.43 -3.78
CA TRP A 50 11.17 13.07 -3.94
C TRP A 50 10.41 11.97 -3.18
N CYS A 51 9.22 12.27 -2.67
CA CYS A 51 8.35 11.28 -1.98
C CYS A 51 7.33 10.69 -2.96
N THR A 52 7.47 9.41 -3.31
CA THR A 52 6.55 8.72 -4.22
C THR A 52 5.20 8.42 -3.56
N TRP A 53 5.17 8.31 -2.22
CA TRP A 53 3.92 8.19 -1.47
C TRP A 53 3.04 9.44 -1.62
N GLU A 54 3.61 10.65 -1.51
CA GLU A 54 2.87 11.90 -1.73
C GLU A 54 2.33 12.01 -3.15
N GLU A 55 3.15 11.64 -4.14
CA GLU A 55 2.75 11.60 -5.55
C GLU A 55 1.61 10.60 -5.78
N THR A 56 1.69 9.41 -5.18
CA THR A 56 0.63 8.38 -5.31
C THR A 56 -0.69 8.86 -4.71
N ASN A 57 -0.67 9.55 -3.57
CA ASN A 57 -1.89 10.11 -2.98
C ASN A 57 -2.50 11.21 -3.86
N ARG A 58 -1.69 12.10 -4.44
CA ARG A 58 -2.16 13.11 -5.39
C ARG A 58 -2.77 12.46 -6.62
N ALA A 59 -2.08 11.49 -7.22
CA ALA A 59 -2.60 10.73 -8.34
C ALA A 59 -3.90 10.01 -7.99
N PHE A 60 -4.02 9.42 -6.80
CA PHE A 60 -5.26 8.78 -6.34
C PHE A 60 -6.45 9.74 -6.35
N ASP A 61 -6.27 10.95 -5.81
CA ASP A 61 -7.32 11.97 -5.77
C ASP A 61 -7.71 12.41 -7.19
N GLU A 62 -6.73 12.68 -8.06
CA GLU A 62 -6.94 13.09 -9.46
C GLU A 62 -7.62 12.00 -10.30
N TYR A 63 -7.16 10.75 -10.19
CA TYR A 63 -7.78 9.63 -10.89
C TYR A 63 -9.22 9.43 -10.42
N THR A 64 -9.46 9.47 -9.10
CA THR A 64 -10.79 9.30 -8.52
C THR A 64 -11.74 10.40 -8.97
N GLU A 65 -11.29 11.65 -9.00
CA GLU A 65 -12.08 12.76 -9.53
C GLU A 65 -12.43 12.53 -11.01
N PHE A 66 -11.44 12.17 -11.82
CA PHE A 66 -11.64 11.98 -13.26
C PHE A 66 -12.57 10.82 -13.60
N ILE A 67 -12.37 9.63 -13.02
CA ILE A 67 -13.18 8.44 -13.34
C ILE A 67 -14.64 8.56 -12.89
N ASN A 68 -14.91 9.43 -11.92
CA ASN A 68 -16.27 9.71 -11.46
C ASN A 68 -17.04 10.63 -12.43
N GLN A 69 -16.37 11.25 -13.40
CA GLN A 69 -17.00 12.04 -14.45
C GLN A 69 -17.62 11.13 -15.54
N LYS A 70 -18.75 11.56 -16.11
CA LYS A 70 -19.44 10.88 -17.23
C LYS A 70 -19.17 11.62 -18.55
N PRO A 71 -19.18 10.94 -19.72
CA PRO A 71 -19.58 9.55 -19.98
C PRO A 71 -18.42 8.53 -20.02
N THR A 72 -18.75 7.25 -19.81
CA THR A 72 -17.81 6.14 -20.01
C THR A 72 -17.51 5.97 -21.50
N THR A 73 -16.25 6.19 -21.88
CA THR A 73 -15.72 5.96 -23.22
C THR A 73 -14.61 4.91 -23.17
N SER A 74 -14.16 4.40 -24.32
CA SER A 74 -12.98 3.52 -24.33
C SER A 74 -11.72 4.20 -23.78
N PHE A 75 -11.67 5.54 -23.81
CA PHE A 75 -10.58 6.29 -23.18
C PHE A 75 -10.70 6.28 -21.66
N THR A 76 -11.87 6.57 -21.09
CA THR A 76 -12.05 6.53 -19.63
C THR A 76 -11.82 5.14 -19.05
N VAL A 77 -12.15 4.07 -19.79
CA VAL A 77 -11.80 2.69 -19.40
C VAL A 77 -10.29 2.49 -19.35
N ARG A 78 -9.52 3.03 -20.31
CA ARG A 78 -8.05 2.97 -20.25
C ARG A 78 -7.49 3.75 -19.07
N VAL A 79 -8.08 4.89 -18.74
CA VAL A 79 -7.72 5.67 -17.54
C VAL A 79 -8.01 4.86 -16.27
N ALA A 80 -9.16 4.19 -16.18
CA ALA A 80 -9.50 3.32 -15.05
C ALA A 80 -8.55 2.12 -14.93
N LEU A 81 -8.16 1.49 -16.04
CA LEU A 81 -7.15 0.42 -16.07
C LEU A 81 -5.77 0.93 -15.64
N SER A 82 -5.39 2.11 -16.10
CA SER A 82 -4.15 2.79 -15.69
C SER A 82 -4.15 3.04 -14.19
N PHE A 83 -5.25 3.55 -13.65
CA PHE A 83 -5.41 3.80 -12.23
C PHE A 83 -5.31 2.51 -11.42
N TYR A 84 -6.04 1.46 -11.82
CA TYR A 84 -5.97 0.15 -11.19
C TYR A 84 -4.54 -0.39 -11.11
N CYS A 85 -3.77 -0.29 -12.20
CA CYS A 85 -2.39 -0.74 -12.25
C CYS A 85 -1.45 0.16 -11.47
N HIS A 86 -1.68 1.48 -11.47
CA HIS A 86 -0.93 2.43 -10.65
C HIS A 86 -1.03 2.05 -9.17
N LEU A 87 -2.26 1.79 -8.68
CA LEU A 87 -2.47 1.35 -7.30
C LEU A 87 -1.72 0.05 -7.01
N ALA A 88 -1.77 -0.94 -7.91
CA ALA A 88 -1.07 -2.20 -7.72
C ALA A 88 0.46 -2.06 -7.62
N GLU A 89 1.06 -1.11 -8.36
CA GLU A 89 2.51 -0.91 -8.45
C GLU A 89 3.06 0.16 -7.49
N ALA A 90 2.22 0.76 -6.64
CA ALA A 90 2.57 1.79 -5.67
C ALA A 90 3.43 1.25 -4.49
N SER A 91 4.60 0.68 -4.79
CA SER A 91 5.48 0.00 -3.82
C SER A 91 5.87 0.87 -2.62
N GLY A 92 6.10 2.18 -2.82
CA GLY A 92 6.36 3.14 -1.74
C GLY A 92 5.20 3.22 -0.73
N PHE A 93 3.95 3.11 -1.20
CA PHE A 93 2.77 3.05 -0.34
C PHE A 93 2.72 1.75 0.47
N TYR A 94 3.19 0.64 -0.10
CA TYR A 94 3.20 -0.66 0.56
C TYR A 94 4.35 -0.87 1.56
N GLU A 95 5.26 0.09 1.69
CA GLU A 95 6.29 0.06 2.73
C GLU A 95 5.69 0.14 4.13
N THR A 96 4.64 0.95 4.33
CA THR A 96 3.94 1.07 5.61
C THR A 96 3.39 -0.28 6.08
N PRO A 97 2.51 -1.00 5.34
CA PRO A 97 2.02 -2.29 5.81
C PRO A 97 3.13 -3.33 5.99
N LYS A 98 4.21 -3.31 5.19
CA LYS A 98 5.34 -4.21 5.43
C LYS A 98 6.05 -3.90 6.75
N ASN A 99 6.31 -2.64 7.05
CA ASN A 99 6.93 -2.23 8.30
C ASN A 99 6.01 -2.48 9.49
N LEU A 100 4.69 -2.28 9.36
CA LEU A 100 3.74 -2.63 10.40
C LEU A 100 3.75 -4.13 10.71
N LEU A 101 3.83 -5.00 9.70
CA LEU A 101 3.98 -6.44 9.92
C LEU A 101 5.27 -6.75 10.68
N ARG A 102 6.39 -6.10 10.32
CA ARG A 102 7.67 -6.25 11.05
C ARG A 102 7.49 -5.88 12.52
N VAL A 103 6.91 -4.71 12.78
CA VAL A 103 6.69 -4.21 14.13
C VAL A 103 5.75 -5.12 14.91
N ALA A 104 4.64 -5.57 14.33
CA ALA A 104 3.73 -6.53 14.96
C ALA A 104 4.42 -7.86 15.32
N GLY A 105 5.35 -8.33 14.47
CA GLY A 105 6.22 -9.48 14.73
C GLY A 105 7.31 -9.25 15.80
N GLY A 106 7.47 -8.01 16.29
CA GLY A 106 8.51 -7.63 17.24
C GLY A 106 9.86 -7.29 16.61
N GLU A 107 9.90 -7.11 15.29
CA GLU A 107 11.04 -6.54 14.58
C GLU A 107 10.96 -5.01 14.54
N GLU A 108 12.07 -4.39 14.16
CA GLU A 108 12.17 -2.93 14.01
C GLU A 108 11.69 -2.47 12.64
N HIS A 109 11.20 -1.22 12.61
CA HIS A 109 11.00 -0.45 11.38
C HIS A 109 12.29 -0.43 10.55
N ARG A 110 12.17 -0.63 9.23
CA ARG A 110 13.26 -0.50 8.27
C ARG A 110 12.96 0.60 7.25
N LEU A 111 13.98 1.39 6.93
CA LEU A 111 13.92 2.43 5.90
C LEU A 111 13.64 1.88 4.49
N TRP A 112 14.06 0.63 4.23
CA TRP A 112 13.92 -0.04 2.94
C TRP A 112 13.38 -1.45 3.17
N PRO A 113 12.10 -1.61 3.53
CA PRO A 113 11.55 -2.88 3.99
C PRO A 113 11.54 -3.97 2.90
N PHE A 114 11.61 -3.57 1.62
CA PHE A 114 11.67 -4.48 0.46
C PHE A 114 13.07 -4.65 -0.13
N LEU A 115 14.13 -4.12 0.50
CA LEU A 115 15.49 -4.19 -0.05
C LEU A 115 15.95 -5.63 -0.33
N GLU A 116 15.57 -6.57 0.53
CA GLU A 116 15.89 -8.01 0.39
C GLU A 116 15.16 -8.67 -0.79
N LEU A 117 14.12 -8.01 -1.32
CA LEU A 117 13.45 -8.43 -2.54
C LEU A 117 14.17 -7.95 -3.80
N ASN A 118 15.26 -7.21 -3.72
CA ASN A 118 16.04 -6.89 -4.90
C ASN A 118 16.75 -8.16 -5.43
N LYS A 119 16.90 -8.25 -6.76
CA LYS A 119 17.71 -9.30 -7.41
C LYS A 119 18.82 -8.63 -8.21
N LYS A 120 19.95 -9.30 -8.36
CA LYS A 120 20.95 -8.90 -9.35
C LYS A 120 20.64 -9.59 -10.67
N HIS A 121 20.61 -8.82 -11.76
CA HIS A 121 20.48 -9.36 -13.09
C HIS A 121 21.72 -10.22 -13.40
N SER A 122 21.50 -11.47 -13.82
CA SER A 122 22.57 -12.46 -13.95
C SER A 122 23.63 -12.11 -15.00
N GLN A 123 23.27 -11.29 -15.99
CA GLN A 123 24.17 -10.91 -17.09
C GLN A 123 24.78 -9.52 -16.91
N THR A 124 24.02 -8.54 -16.41
CA THR A 124 24.48 -7.14 -16.30
C THR A 124 24.95 -6.77 -14.89
N GLY A 125 24.62 -7.57 -13.88
CA GLY A 125 24.91 -7.28 -12.48
C GLY A 125 24.04 -6.17 -11.87
N GLU A 126 23.17 -5.54 -12.67
CA GLU A 126 22.29 -4.45 -12.24
C GLU A 126 21.26 -4.93 -11.23
N VAL A 127 20.86 -4.03 -10.34
CA VAL A 127 19.83 -4.31 -9.34
C VAL A 127 18.46 -4.16 -9.97
N VAL A 128 17.71 -5.26 -9.97
CA VAL A 128 16.31 -5.32 -10.40
C VAL A 128 15.42 -5.23 -9.16
N THR A 129 14.62 -4.16 -9.10
CA THR A 129 13.63 -3.93 -8.05
C THR A 129 12.47 -4.95 -8.16
N PRO A 130 11.79 -5.27 -7.04
CA PRO A 130 10.64 -6.16 -7.09
C PRO A 130 9.47 -5.50 -7.84
N ASN A 131 8.75 -6.29 -8.65
CA ASN A 131 7.45 -5.89 -9.18
C ASN A 131 6.34 -6.08 -8.13
N ALA A 132 5.15 -5.53 -8.38
CA ALA A 132 3.98 -5.69 -7.50
C ALA A 132 3.73 -7.13 -7.05
N ASN A 133 3.79 -8.11 -7.96
CA ASN A 133 3.59 -9.53 -7.61
C ASN A 133 4.52 -10.01 -6.50
N ARG A 134 5.80 -9.61 -6.55
CA ARG A 134 6.77 -10.01 -5.54
C ARG A 134 6.56 -9.27 -4.22
N VAL A 135 6.19 -7.99 -4.28
CA VAL A 135 5.82 -7.20 -3.10
C VAL A 135 4.62 -7.82 -2.38
N PHE A 136 3.53 -8.08 -3.10
CA PHE A 136 2.32 -8.70 -2.52
C PHE A 136 2.60 -10.11 -2.01
N LYS A 137 3.38 -10.93 -2.73
CA LYS A 137 3.75 -12.27 -2.25
C LYS A 137 4.52 -12.21 -0.93
N ASP A 138 5.41 -11.23 -0.77
CA ASP A 138 6.15 -11.02 0.47
C ASP A 138 5.24 -10.54 1.62
N LEU A 139 4.34 -9.60 1.36
CA LEU A 139 3.34 -9.14 2.33
C LEU A 139 2.43 -10.28 2.80
N ILE A 140 1.88 -11.05 1.86
CA ILE A 140 1.03 -12.22 2.11
C ILE A 140 1.78 -13.24 2.97
N GLY A 141 2.99 -13.63 2.56
CA GLY A 141 3.78 -14.61 3.31
C GLY A 141 4.15 -14.14 4.73
N HIS A 142 4.39 -12.84 4.90
CA HIS A 142 4.68 -12.27 6.20
C HIS A 142 3.44 -12.25 7.11
N ALA A 143 2.28 -11.86 6.58
CA ALA A 143 1.01 -11.91 7.30
C ALA A 143 0.67 -13.35 7.74
N GLU A 144 0.85 -14.35 6.87
CA GLU A 144 0.68 -15.76 7.21
C GLU A 144 1.61 -16.22 8.33
N THR A 145 2.88 -15.79 8.29
CA THR A 145 3.88 -16.15 9.32
C THR A 145 3.48 -15.63 10.71
N LEU A 146 2.76 -14.51 10.78
CA LEU A 146 2.24 -13.93 12.02
C LEU A 146 0.86 -14.46 12.42
N GLY A 147 0.27 -15.38 11.63
CA GLY A 147 -1.09 -15.89 11.85
C GLY A 147 -2.20 -14.89 11.50
N MET A 148 -1.89 -13.85 10.74
CA MET A 148 -2.85 -12.82 10.30
C MET A 148 -3.54 -13.26 8.99
N HIS A 149 -4.28 -14.36 9.05
CA HIS A 149 -4.85 -15.01 7.85
C HIS A 149 -5.82 -14.11 7.08
N GLU A 150 -6.69 -13.34 7.75
CA GLU A 150 -7.59 -12.41 7.05
C GLU A 150 -6.82 -11.34 6.26
N LEU A 151 -5.73 -10.82 6.82
CA LEU A 151 -4.87 -9.85 6.13
C LEU A 151 -4.20 -10.47 4.91
N SER A 152 -3.72 -11.71 5.02
CA SER A 152 -3.16 -12.46 3.88
C SER A 152 -4.17 -12.63 2.75
N GLU A 153 -5.41 -12.98 3.07
CA GLU A 153 -6.50 -13.08 2.08
C GLU A 153 -6.79 -11.71 1.43
N VAL A 154 -6.94 -10.66 2.23
CA VAL A 154 -7.20 -9.30 1.74
C VAL A 154 -6.10 -8.83 0.78
N LEU A 155 -4.83 -9.08 1.12
CA LEU A 155 -3.68 -8.74 0.28
C LEU A 155 -3.67 -9.55 -1.02
N ARG A 156 -4.02 -10.84 -0.97
CA ARG A 156 -4.08 -11.72 -2.13
C ARG A 156 -5.14 -11.31 -3.13
N ASP A 157 -6.29 -10.88 -2.62
CA ASP A 157 -7.47 -10.61 -3.43
C ASP A 157 -7.59 -9.13 -3.86
N ALA A 158 -6.68 -8.27 -3.40
CA ALA A 158 -6.67 -6.84 -3.73
C ALA A 158 -6.52 -6.55 -5.23
N PHE A 159 -5.68 -7.32 -5.93
CA PHE A 159 -5.36 -7.10 -7.33
C PHE A 159 -5.36 -8.38 -8.16
N ASP A 160 -6.04 -8.35 -9.31
CA ASP A 160 -6.07 -9.44 -10.29
C ASP A 160 -4.80 -9.37 -11.16
N PRO A 161 -3.91 -10.37 -11.07
CA PRO A 161 -2.66 -10.36 -11.81
C PRO A 161 -2.87 -10.43 -13.33
N ASP A 162 -3.99 -11.00 -13.81
CA ASP A 162 -4.29 -11.06 -15.24
C ASP A 162 -4.58 -9.66 -15.79
N ILE A 163 -5.34 -8.83 -15.07
CA ILE A 163 -5.64 -7.44 -15.47
C ILE A 163 -4.36 -6.63 -15.54
N ARG A 164 -3.54 -6.68 -14.48
CA ARG A 164 -2.31 -5.88 -14.38
C ARG A 164 -1.33 -6.24 -15.49
N ASN A 165 -1.07 -7.54 -15.68
CA ASN A 165 -0.17 -8.00 -16.74
C ASN A 165 -0.73 -7.67 -18.14
N GLY A 166 -2.05 -7.83 -18.33
CA GLY A 166 -2.72 -7.48 -19.57
C GLY A 166 -2.54 -6.00 -19.93
N TYR A 167 -2.71 -5.10 -18.97
CA TYR A 167 -2.47 -3.67 -19.20
C TYR A 167 -0.99 -3.36 -19.43
N ALA A 168 -0.08 -3.87 -18.57
CA ALA A 168 1.35 -3.60 -18.64
C ALA A 168 2.00 -4.04 -19.97
N HIS A 169 1.48 -5.09 -20.60
CA HIS A 169 1.96 -5.61 -21.89
C HIS A 169 1.09 -5.21 -23.08
N ALA A 170 0.07 -4.36 -22.87
CA ALA A 170 -0.93 -4.01 -23.88
C ALA A 170 -1.66 -5.23 -24.51
N ASP A 171 -1.78 -6.31 -23.75
CA ASP A 171 -2.44 -7.58 -24.11
C ASP A 171 -3.95 -7.59 -23.80
N TYR A 172 -4.62 -6.46 -24.00
CA TYR A 172 -6.04 -6.30 -23.71
C TYR A 172 -6.81 -5.68 -24.86
N ILE A 173 -8.10 -5.99 -24.94
CA ILE A 173 -9.05 -5.40 -25.88
C ILE A 173 -10.26 -4.92 -25.09
N ILE A 174 -10.61 -3.64 -25.26
CA ILE A 174 -11.85 -3.07 -24.75
C ILE A 174 -12.95 -3.41 -25.75
N TRP A 175 -13.96 -4.15 -25.32
CA TRP A 175 -15.08 -4.57 -26.18
C TRP A 175 -16.43 -4.31 -25.50
N GLY A 176 -17.53 -4.48 -26.25
CA GLY A 176 -18.88 -4.18 -25.74
C GLY A 176 -19.28 -5.00 -24.51
N ASP A 177 -18.75 -6.21 -24.36
CA ASP A 177 -19.07 -7.15 -23.28
C ASP A 177 -18.08 -7.13 -22.11
N GLY A 178 -16.93 -6.45 -22.25
CA GLY A 178 -15.93 -6.41 -21.20
C GLY A 178 -14.51 -6.14 -21.69
N LEU A 179 -13.58 -6.35 -20.74
CA LEU A 179 -12.15 -6.38 -20.98
C LEU A 179 -11.74 -7.79 -21.40
N ARG A 180 -11.29 -7.95 -22.64
CA ARG A 180 -10.78 -9.22 -23.15
C ARG A 180 -9.27 -9.26 -22.99
N LEU A 181 -8.79 -10.21 -22.22
CA LEU A 181 -7.36 -10.42 -21.97
C LEU A 181 -6.84 -11.53 -22.87
N ARG A 182 -5.80 -11.23 -23.65
CA ARG A 182 -5.04 -12.23 -24.37
C ARG A 182 -4.04 -12.85 -23.41
N ARG A 183 -4.02 -14.18 -23.29
CA ARG A 183 -2.94 -14.86 -22.57
C ARG A 183 -1.79 -15.13 -23.53
N GLN A 184 -0.66 -14.48 -23.29
CA GLN A 184 0.60 -14.90 -23.90
C GLN A 184 1.03 -16.27 -23.33
N ALA A 185 1.76 -17.05 -24.11
CA ALA A 185 2.23 -18.41 -23.77
C ALA A 185 1.16 -19.54 -23.71
N GLY A 186 0.10 -19.48 -24.53
CA GLY A 186 -0.76 -20.64 -24.81
C GLY A 186 -1.95 -20.87 -23.86
N GLY A 187 -2.29 -19.90 -23.02
CA GLY A 187 -3.51 -19.93 -22.20
C GLY A 187 -4.78 -19.58 -22.99
N PHE A 188 -5.95 -19.97 -22.47
CA PHE A 188 -7.23 -19.56 -23.05
C PHE A 188 -7.48 -18.06 -22.84
N PRO A 189 -8.04 -17.34 -23.83
CA PRO A 189 -8.52 -15.97 -23.65
C PRO A 189 -9.52 -15.88 -22.50
N LYS A 190 -9.45 -14.79 -21.73
CA LYS A 190 -10.35 -14.49 -20.61
C LYS A 190 -11.14 -13.23 -20.93
N ILE A 191 -12.43 -13.22 -20.63
CA ILE A 191 -13.26 -12.01 -20.68
C ILE A 191 -13.60 -11.66 -19.23
N ILE A 192 -13.27 -10.44 -18.84
CA ILE A 192 -13.70 -9.83 -17.58
C ILE A 192 -14.82 -8.88 -17.94
N LYS A 193 -16.04 -9.19 -17.49
CA LYS A 193 -17.20 -8.36 -17.80
C LYS A 193 -17.05 -6.98 -17.15
N TRP A 194 -17.76 -5.97 -17.68
CA TRP A 194 -17.63 -4.60 -17.15
C TRP A 194 -18.08 -4.47 -15.69
N ASP A 195 -19.15 -5.16 -15.30
CA ASP A 195 -19.60 -5.25 -13.91
C ASP A 195 -18.53 -5.88 -13.01
N GLU A 196 -17.90 -6.97 -13.46
CA GLU A 196 -16.80 -7.61 -12.74
C GLU A 196 -15.58 -6.68 -12.61
N PHE A 197 -15.21 -5.97 -13.68
CA PHE A 197 -14.12 -5.00 -13.65
C PHE A 197 -14.40 -3.84 -12.69
N ASP A 198 -15.61 -3.29 -12.71
CA ASP A 198 -16.03 -2.21 -11.81
C ASP A 198 -15.91 -2.66 -10.35
N GLN A 199 -16.32 -3.90 -10.02
CA GLN A 199 -16.14 -4.43 -8.67
C GLN A 199 -14.66 -4.57 -8.28
N LYS A 200 -13.80 -5.07 -9.19
CA LYS A 200 -12.35 -5.16 -8.94
C LYS A 200 -11.72 -3.77 -8.74
N LEU A 201 -12.12 -2.78 -9.54
CA LEU A 201 -11.67 -1.40 -9.40
C LEU A 201 -12.11 -0.82 -8.06
N LEU A 202 -13.37 -1.01 -7.67
CA LEU A 202 -13.89 -0.56 -6.37
C LEU A 202 -13.14 -1.21 -5.20
N ARG A 203 -12.80 -2.50 -5.29
CA ARG A 203 -11.95 -3.18 -4.28
C ARG A 203 -10.58 -2.52 -4.17
N ALA A 204 -9.89 -2.30 -5.29
CA ALA A 204 -8.57 -1.66 -5.30
C ALA A 204 -8.59 -0.24 -4.73
N ILE A 205 -9.60 0.56 -5.09
CA ILE A 205 -9.79 1.93 -4.57
C ILE A 205 -10.00 1.89 -3.06
N ASN A 206 -10.92 1.05 -2.56
CA ASN A 206 -11.21 0.97 -1.12
C ASN A 206 -10.04 0.39 -0.33
N PHE A 207 -9.34 -0.61 -0.85
CA PHE A 207 -8.12 -1.15 -0.25
C PHE A 207 -7.06 -0.07 -0.04
N TYR A 208 -6.79 0.75 -1.06
CA TYR A 208 -5.85 1.87 -0.96
C TYR A 208 -6.35 2.95 0.00
N HIS A 209 -7.61 3.36 -0.15
CA HIS A 209 -8.23 4.41 0.66
C HIS A 209 -8.21 4.07 2.15
N LEU A 210 -8.53 2.83 2.51
CA LEU A 210 -8.53 2.37 3.90
C LEU A 210 -7.15 2.52 4.57
N ILE A 211 -6.09 2.08 3.90
CA ILE A 211 -4.73 2.21 4.44
C ILE A 211 -4.37 3.70 4.62
N ARG A 212 -4.73 4.55 3.65
CA ARG A 212 -4.52 6.01 3.73
C ARG A 212 -5.24 6.63 4.93
N GLU A 213 -6.50 6.29 5.17
CA GLU A 213 -7.26 6.82 6.31
C GLU A 213 -6.70 6.29 7.64
N LEU A 214 -6.36 5.00 7.75
CA LEU A 214 -5.73 4.45 8.96
C LEU A 214 -4.40 5.14 9.30
N ILE A 215 -3.58 5.46 8.29
CA ILE A 215 -2.35 6.25 8.48
C ILE A 215 -2.69 7.64 9.02
N LYS A 216 -3.64 8.34 8.39
CA LYS A 216 -4.06 9.70 8.77
C LYS A 216 -4.65 9.76 10.17
N GLU A 217 -5.50 8.82 10.54
CA GLU A 217 -6.07 8.67 11.88
C GLU A 217 -4.98 8.39 12.91
N SER A 218 -4.05 7.49 12.58
CA SER A 218 -2.92 7.15 13.45
C SER A 218 -2.00 8.35 13.69
N ILE A 219 -1.67 9.11 12.64
CA ILE A 219 -0.91 10.36 12.75
C ILE A 219 -1.67 11.36 13.63
N SER A 220 -2.96 11.55 13.38
CA SER A 220 -3.82 12.48 14.12
C SER A 220 -3.93 12.13 15.60
N SER A 221 -3.77 10.86 15.97
CA SER A 221 -3.79 10.38 17.36
C SER A 221 -2.63 10.92 18.21
N TYR A 222 -1.58 11.46 17.59
CA TYR A 222 -0.46 12.15 18.27
C TYR A 222 -0.70 13.66 18.45
N CYS A 223 -1.98 14.05 18.51
CA CYS A 223 -2.43 15.38 18.91
C CYS A 223 -3.45 15.24 20.07
N PRO A 224 -3.05 15.44 21.34
CA PRO A 224 -1.78 16.02 21.79
C PRO A 224 -0.57 15.09 21.61
N ALA A 225 0.62 15.69 21.62
CA ALA A 225 1.89 14.97 21.50
C ALA A 225 2.05 13.92 22.60
N LYS A 226 2.72 12.81 22.29
CA LYS A 226 2.96 11.69 23.19
C LYS A 226 4.44 11.46 23.42
N GLU A 227 4.79 11.18 24.67
CA GLU A 227 6.13 10.78 25.09
C GLU A 227 6.21 9.25 25.17
N VAL A 228 7.20 8.66 24.52
CA VAL A 228 7.45 7.22 24.53
C VAL A 228 8.92 6.94 24.81
N VAL A 229 9.24 5.82 25.46
CA VAL A 229 10.61 5.38 25.68
C VAL A 229 10.94 4.25 24.71
N GLY A 230 12.02 4.37 23.96
CA GLY A 230 12.40 3.37 22.96
C GLY A 230 13.77 3.62 22.34
N SER A 231 14.25 2.63 21.59
CA SER A 231 15.51 2.67 20.82
C SER A 231 15.20 2.45 19.34
N PHE A 232 16.03 2.97 18.43
CA PHE A 232 15.87 2.70 16.98
C PHE A 232 16.47 1.37 16.53
N GLY A 233 17.25 0.70 17.37
CA GLY A 233 17.90 -0.54 17.03
C GLY A 233 18.23 -1.39 18.26
N LYS A 234 18.31 -2.70 18.06
CA LYS A 234 18.66 -3.67 19.09
C LYS A 234 20.05 -3.37 19.62
N GLY A 235 20.14 -3.23 20.95
CA GLY A 235 21.40 -2.90 21.63
C GLY A 235 21.75 -1.41 21.61
N GLN A 236 20.91 -0.55 21.02
CA GLN A 236 21.03 0.90 21.20
C GLN A 236 20.36 1.32 22.52
N PRO A 237 20.86 2.39 23.17
CA PRO A 237 20.20 2.94 24.34
C PRO A 237 18.77 3.38 24.01
N ALA A 238 17.87 3.16 24.96
CA ALA A 238 16.53 3.72 24.90
C ALA A 238 16.56 5.18 25.34
N PHE A 239 15.90 6.03 24.58
CA PHE A 239 15.72 7.45 24.87
C PHE A 239 14.25 7.76 25.06
N GLN A 240 13.98 8.91 25.66
CA GLN A 240 12.66 9.52 25.61
C GLN A 240 12.47 10.19 24.24
N TRP A 241 11.36 9.87 23.59
CA TRP A 241 10.96 10.37 22.28
C TRP A 241 9.61 11.06 22.38
N ARG A 242 9.52 12.23 21.77
CA ARG A 242 8.29 12.97 21.57
C ARG A 242 7.78 12.76 20.16
N ILE A 243 6.59 12.20 20.05
CA ILE A 243 5.85 12.03 18.79
C ILE A 243 4.72 13.05 18.78
N ALA A 244 4.64 13.89 17.75
CA ALA A 244 3.69 14.98 17.69
C ALA A 244 3.12 15.18 16.29
N PHE A 245 1.83 15.49 16.24
CA PHE A 245 1.14 15.99 15.06
C PHE A 245 0.59 17.41 15.30
N ASP A 246 0.94 18.34 14.42
CA ASP A 246 0.44 19.71 14.43
C ASP A 246 -0.68 19.86 13.39
N LYS A 247 -1.91 20.05 13.88
CA LYS A 247 -3.10 20.21 13.03
C LYS A 247 -3.07 21.48 12.18
N SER A 248 -2.32 22.51 12.58
CA SER A 248 -2.29 23.79 11.87
C SER A 248 -1.38 23.75 10.65
N THR A 249 -0.27 23.01 10.74
CA THR A 249 0.71 22.86 9.67
C THR A 249 0.59 21.53 8.92
N GLY A 250 -0.10 20.55 9.49
CA GLY A 250 -0.11 19.17 9.02
C GLY A 250 1.19 18.42 9.31
N ALA A 251 2.11 19.00 10.08
CA ALA A 251 3.41 18.42 10.32
C ALA A 251 3.32 17.23 11.31
N PHE A 252 3.89 16.09 10.92
CA PHE A 252 4.13 14.95 11.79
C PHE A 252 5.62 14.87 12.14
N SER A 253 5.95 14.68 13.41
CA SER A 253 7.33 14.75 13.90
C SER A 253 7.62 13.71 14.98
N ILE A 254 8.85 13.20 14.95
CA ILE A 254 9.42 12.32 15.97
C ILE A 254 10.75 12.96 16.37
N SER A 255 10.90 13.30 17.65
CA SER A 255 12.05 14.07 18.16
C SER A 255 12.50 13.54 19.52
N SER A 256 13.76 13.77 19.88
CA SER A 256 14.29 13.48 21.22
C SER A 256 15.06 14.70 21.72
N SER A 257 14.99 14.96 23.02
CA SER A 257 15.78 15.99 23.69
C SER A 257 17.12 15.46 24.24
N SER A 258 17.50 14.24 23.87
CA SER A 258 18.69 13.58 24.40
C SER A 258 19.96 14.16 23.75
N PRO A 259 20.93 14.68 24.53
CA PRO A 259 22.19 15.15 23.97
C PRO A 259 23.00 13.95 23.45
N GLY A 260 23.19 13.85 22.13
CA GLY A 260 24.01 12.80 21.51
C GLY A 260 23.51 12.23 20.18
N LEU A 261 22.39 12.72 19.65
CA LEU A 261 22.00 12.55 18.24
C LEU A 261 22.42 13.77 17.42
#